data_AF-A0A0C2BJT8-F1
#
_entry.id   AF-A0A0C2BJT8-F1
#
_cell.length_a   1.000
_cell.length_b   1.000
_cell.length_c   1.000
_cell.angle_alpha   90.00
_cell.angle_beta   90.00
_cell.angle_gamma   90.00
#
_symmetry.space_group_name_H-M   'P 1'
#
loop_
_entity.id
_entity.type
_entity.pdbx_description
1 polymer ?
#
loop_
_entity_poly.entity_id
_entity_poly.type
_entity_poly.pdbx_seq_one_letter_code
_entity_poly.pdbx_strand_id
1 'polypeptide(L)'
;MVLDVNKRVYNHRPGLCRQVEGMEHGSEDIALLEEEGIAFVTSGLFYMFPRAKEVQGRIFLYDFNQDGTYRAEPLQINGDYDQENFHPHGISHFVTSAGVVRLFVINHSKSFEHSVMVFDWNRKSGQLDLVK
;
A
#
# COMPACT_ATOMS: atom_id res chain seq x y z
N MET A 1 26.84 -0.14 2.54
CA MET A 1 25.91 -0.30 1.40
C MET A 1 26.74 -0.65 0.19
N VAL A 2 26.54 -1.84 -0.40
CA VAL A 2 27.22 -2.21 -1.65
C VAL A 2 26.18 -2.00 -2.74
N LEU A 3 26.35 -0.96 -3.53
CA LEU A 3 25.51 -0.74 -4.70
C LEU A 3 25.96 -1.72 -5.78
N ASP A 4 25.00 -2.43 -6.37
CA ASP A 4 25.24 -3.45 -7.40
C ASP A 4 25.53 -2.78 -8.76
N VAL A 5 26.61 -2.00 -8.82
CA VAL A 5 26.94 -1.11 -9.95
C VAL A 5 27.22 -1.84 -11.25
N ASN A 6 27.51 -3.14 -11.18
CA ASN A 6 27.78 -3.99 -12.34
C ASN A 6 26.56 -4.85 -12.74
N LYS A 7 25.40 -4.65 -12.10
CA LYS A 7 24.19 -5.40 -12.39
C LYS A 7 23.78 -5.23 -13.84
N ARG A 8 23.50 -6.36 -14.50
CA ARG A 8 22.87 -6.39 -15.82
C ARG A 8 21.49 -7.00 -15.67
N VAL A 9 20.49 -6.32 -16.20
CA VAL A 9 19.10 -6.82 -16.27
C VAL A 9 18.87 -7.36 -17.68
N TYR A 10 18.42 -8.60 -17.77
CA TYR A 10 18.03 -9.22 -19.02
C TYR A 10 16.51 -9.13 -19.18
N ASN A 11 16.05 -8.99 -20.41
CA ASN A 11 14.62 -8.91 -20.68
C ASN A 11 13.95 -10.25 -20.41
N HIS A 12 13.03 -10.27 -19.44
CA HIS A 12 12.09 -11.36 -19.23
C HIS A 12 10.72 -10.94 -19.77
N ARG A 13 10.03 -11.84 -20.47
CA ARG A 13 8.68 -11.61 -21.01
C ARG A 13 7.70 -12.60 -20.35
N PRO A 14 7.09 -12.24 -19.21
CA PRO A 14 6.18 -13.15 -18.50
C PRO A 14 4.83 -13.34 -19.19
N GLY A 15 4.54 -12.59 -20.25
CA GLY A 15 3.26 -12.60 -20.97
C GLY A 15 2.80 -11.17 -21.27
N LEU A 16 1.50 -10.99 -21.47
CA LEU A 16 0.88 -9.68 -21.61
C LEU A 16 0.87 -8.98 -20.24
N CYS A 17 1.59 -7.87 -20.14
CA CYS A 17 1.55 -6.99 -18.98
C CYS A 17 0.64 -5.79 -19.25
N ARG A 18 0.04 -5.27 -18.19
CA ARG A 18 -0.76 -4.03 -18.21
C ARG A 18 -0.40 -3.20 -16.99
N GLN A 19 -0.46 -1.88 -17.13
CA GLN A 19 -0.30 -0.99 -15.99
C GLN A 19 -1.58 -1.01 -15.15
N VAL A 20 -1.43 -1.02 -13.82
CA VAL A 20 -2.53 -0.74 -12.90
C VAL A 20 -2.62 0.77 -12.72
N GLU A 21 -3.77 1.34 -13.02
CA GLU A 21 -4.05 2.77 -12.91
C GLU A 21 -4.40 3.18 -11.47
N GLY A 22 -4.40 4.49 -11.19
CA GLY A 22 -4.80 5.06 -9.89
C GLY A 22 -3.65 5.33 -8.92
N MET A 23 -2.51 4.66 -9.07
CA MET A 23 -1.32 4.84 -8.22
C MET A 23 -0.20 5.57 -8.98
N GLU A 24 -0.06 6.88 -8.75
CA GLU A 24 0.91 7.71 -9.48
C GLU A 24 2.26 7.87 -8.76
N HIS A 25 2.31 7.62 -7.46
CA HIS A 25 3.45 7.98 -6.61
C HIS A 25 4.16 6.77 -6.00
N GLY A 26 4.28 5.70 -6.79
CA GLY A 26 4.92 4.44 -6.41
C GLY A 26 3.97 3.43 -5.78
N SER A 27 4.45 2.21 -5.62
CA SER A 27 3.71 1.06 -5.11
C SER A 27 4.70 0.21 -4.32
N GLU A 28 5.18 0.74 -3.19
CA GLU A 28 6.43 0.25 -2.57
C GLU A 28 6.29 -1.18 -2.06
N ASP A 29 5.15 -1.50 -1.44
CA ASP A 29 4.85 -2.86 -1.00
C ASP A 29 3.38 -3.23 -1.23
N ILE A 30 3.10 -4.54 -1.22
CA ILE A 30 1.80 -5.12 -1.56
C ILE A 30 1.48 -6.31 -0.64
N ALA A 31 0.26 -6.33 -0.11
CA ALA A 31 -0.26 -7.46 0.66
C ALA A 31 -1.47 -8.08 -0.07
N LEU A 32 -1.30 -9.31 -0.54
CA LEU A 32 -2.34 -10.07 -1.23
C LEU A 32 -3.22 -10.81 -0.21
N LEU A 33 -4.53 -10.58 -0.25
CA LEU A 33 -5.51 -11.38 0.46
C LEU A 33 -6.19 -12.33 -0.54
N GLU A 34 -5.57 -13.50 -0.70
CA GLU A 34 -5.90 -14.47 -1.76
C GLU A 34 -7.36 -14.93 -1.72
N GLU A 35 -7.89 -15.23 -0.53
CA GLU A 35 -9.25 -15.76 -0.37
C GLU A 35 -10.34 -14.80 -0.88
N GLU A 36 -10.07 -13.49 -0.83
CA GLU A 36 -10.99 -12.45 -1.31
C GLU A 36 -10.65 -11.97 -2.73
N GLY A 37 -9.52 -12.41 -3.29
CA GLY A 37 -9.06 -11.94 -4.60
C GLY A 37 -8.79 -10.43 -4.63
N ILE A 38 -8.21 -9.88 -3.57
CA ILE A 38 -7.87 -8.45 -3.47
C ILE A 38 -6.42 -8.25 -2.99
N ALA A 39 -5.81 -7.12 -3.35
CA ALA A 39 -4.52 -6.71 -2.83
C ALA A 39 -4.55 -5.29 -2.26
N PHE A 40 -3.90 -5.10 -1.12
CA PHE A 40 -3.62 -3.80 -0.53
C PHE A 40 -2.25 -3.32 -0.98
N VAL A 41 -2.13 -2.08 -1.43
CA VAL A 41 -0.87 -1.52 -1.96
C VAL A 41 -0.56 -0.20 -1.26
N THR A 42 0.65 -0.04 -0.76
CA THR A 42 1.10 1.23 -0.15
C THR A 42 1.73 2.14 -1.20
N SER A 43 1.40 3.43 -1.13
CA SER A 43 1.84 4.42 -2.09
C SER A 43 2.14 5.76 -1.41
N GLY A 44 2.95 6.59 -2.05
CA GLY A 44 3.27 7.92 -1.55
C GLY A 44 4.37 7.96 -0.48
N LEU A 45 5.22 6.93 -0.41
CA LEU A 45 6.36 6.90 0.51
C LEU A 45 7.25 8.15 0.38
N PHE A 46 7.51 8.80 1.49
CA PHE A 46 8.49 9.88 1.63
C PHE A 46 9.77 9.32 2.26
N TYR A 47 10.72 8.87 1.43
CA TYR A 47 12.00 8.30 1.87
C TYR A 47 13.17 8.88 1.08
N MET A 48 14.24 9.25 1.79
CA MET A 48 15.54 9.77 1.29
C MET A 48 15.55 11.07 0.47
N PHE A 49 14.47 11.42 -0.23
CA PHE A 49 14.38 12.66 -0.99
C PHE A 49 13.05 13.34 -0.71
N PRO A 50 13.03 14.68 -0.55
CA PRO A 50 11.78 15.40 -0.41
C PRO A 50 10.94 15.21 -1.67
N ARG A 51 9.77 14.59 -1.53
CA ARG A 51 8.77 14.55 -2.59
C ARG A 51 8.03 15.88 -2.68
N ALA A 52 7.38 16.08 -3.81
CA ALA A 52 6.54 17.25 -4.04
C ALA A 52 5.37 17.28 -3.03
N LYS A 53 4.90 18.47 -2.67
CA LYS A 53 3.93 18.67 -1.56
C LYS A 53 2.58 17.99 -1.80
N GLU A 54 2.27 17.73 -3.06
CA GLU A 54 1.06 17.06 -3.52
C GLU A 54 1.07 15.54 -3.31
N VAL A 55 2.23 14.95 -3.02
CA VAL A 55 2.34 13.50 -2.80
C VAL A 55 1.81 13.16 -1.41
N GLN A 56 0.65 12.52 -1.38
CA GLN A 56 0.04 12.01 -0.16
C GLN A 56 0.27 10.52 -0.01
N GLY A 57 0.64 10.07 1.20
CA GLY A 57 0.66 8.66 1.52
C GLY A 57 -0.74 8.07 1.54
N ARG A 58 -0.92 6.91 0.89
CA ARG A 58 -2.21 6.24 0.76
C ARG A 58 -2.03 4.74 0.75
N ILE A 59 -3.09 4.04 1.15
CA ILE A 59 -3.26 2.60 0.91
C ILE A 59 -4.33 2.46 -0.16
N PHE A 60 -4.04 1.67 -1.19
CA PHE A 60 -4.94 1.38 -2.29
C PHE A 60 -5.44 -0.06 -2.20
N LEU A 61 -6.63 -0.30 -2.74
CA LEU A 61 -7.18 -1.62 -2.97
C LEU A 61 -7.22 -1.91 -4.46
N TYR A 62 -6.69 -3.05 -4.85
CA TYR A 62 -6.87 -3.62 -6.17
C TYR A 62 -7.70 -4.89 -6.05
N ASP A 63 -8.88 -4.91 -6.67
CA ASP A 63 -9.71 -6.10 -6.80
C ASP A 63 -9.35 -6.83 -8.12
N PHE A 64 -9.02 -8.12 -8.04
CA PHE A 64 -8.63 -8.91 -9.22
C PHE A 64 -9.83 -9.32 -10.08
N ASN A 65 -11.05 -9.18 -9.57
CA ASN A 65 -12.30 -9.52 -10.26
C ASN A 65 -12.95 -8.32 -10.98
N GLN A 66 -12.24 -7.20 -11.08
CA GLN A 66 -12.74 -6.01 -11.77
C GLN A 66 -13.00 -6.28 -13.26
N ASP A 67 -14.17 -5.82 -13.74
CA ASP A 67 -14.55 -5.90 -15.15
C ASP A 67 -13.97 -4.73 -15.95
N GLY A 68 -12.94 -5.01 -16.76
CA GLY A 68 -12.45 -4.08 -17.79
C GLY A 68 -11.68 -2.85 -17.30
N THR A 69 -11.64 -2.58 -16.00
CA THR A 69 -10.84 -1.53 -15.37
C THR A 69 -9.71 -2.14 -14.56
N TYR A 70 -8.46 -1.85 -14.91
CA TYR A 70 -7.28 -2.30 -14.14
C TYR A 70 -6.82 -1.17 -13.24
N ARG A 71 -7.66 -0.81 -12.28
CA ARG A 71 -7.45 0.37 -11.45
C ARG A 71 -7.41 -0.01 -9.99
N ALA A 72 -6.50 0.58 -9.24
CA ALA A 72 -6.49 0.50 -7.80
C ALA A 72 -7.14 1.76 -7.23
N GLU A 73 -8.05 1.60 -6.27
CA GLU A 73 -8.78 2.69 -5.65
C GLU A 73 -8.21 3.02 -4.26
N PRO A 74 -8.08 4.30 -3.90
CA PRO A 74 -7.58 4.68 -2.58
C PRO A 74 -8.59 4.29 -1.50
N LEU A 75 -8.11 3.66 -0.44
CA LEU A 75 -8.94 3.30 0.71
C LEU A 75 -9.13 4.50 1.63
N GLN A 76 -10.37 4.72 2.03
CA GLN A 76 -10.68 5.65 3.12
C GLN A 76 -10.26 5.03 4.45
N ILE A 77 -9.53 5.81 5.25
CA ILE A 77 -9.15 5.46 6.61
C ILE A 77 -10.07 6.20 7.58
N ASN A 78 -10.73 5.45 8.44
CA ASN A 78 -11.55 5.94 9.54
C ASN A 78 -10.73 5.98 10.83
N GLY A 79 -10.80 7.09 11.55
CA GLY A 79 -10.05 7.31 12.79
C GLY A 79 -9.24 8.59 12.75
N ASP A 80 -8.67 8.95 13.90
CA ASP A 80 -7.85 10.14 14.04
C ASP A 80 -6.37 9.78 13.83
N TYR A 81 -5.78 10.30 12.76
CA TYR A 81 -4.36 10.14 12.44
C TYR A 81 -3.84 11.38 11.71
N ASP A 82 -2.54 11.62 11.85
CA ASP A 82 -1.88 12.73 11.17
C ASP A 82 -1.63 12.39 9.70
N GLN A 83 -2.54 12.83 8.83
CA GLN A 83 -2.46 12.63 7.38
C GLN A 83 -1.20 13.25 6.78
N GLU A 84 -0.69 14.34 7.36
CA GLU A 84 0.52 15.02 6.88
C GLU A 84 1.80 14.24 7.23
N ASN A 85 1.72 13.32 8.19
CA ASN A 85 2.81 12.43 8.59
C ASN A 85 2.51 10.96 8.27
N PHE A 86 1.53 10.70 7.40
CA PHE A 86 1.24 9.37 6.91
C PHE A 86 1.99 9.11 5.60
N HIS A 87 3.07 8.34 5.68
CA HIS A 87 3.88 7.88 4.55
C HIS A 87 4.09 6.36 4.67
N PRO A 88 3.12 5.56 4.20
CA PRO A 88 3.15 4.13 4.34
C PRO A 88 4.27 3.52 3.49
N HIS A 89 4.91 2.49 4.04
CA HIS A 89 6.02 1.75 3.43
C HIS A 89 5.62 0.27 3.33
N GLY A 90 6.36 -0.62 4.00
CA GLY A 90 6.01 -2.04 4.08
C GLY A 90 4.61 -2.29 4.66
N ILE A 91 3.95 -3.32 4.14
CA ILE A 91 2.61 -3.74 4.56
C ILE A 91 2.55 -5.27 4.73
N SER A 92 1.85 -5.71 5.76
CA SER A 92 1.51 -7.11 5.95
C SER A 92 0.09 -7.22 6.51
N HIS A 93 -0.47 -8.42 6.46
CA HIS A 93 -1.79 -8.68 7.02
C HIS A 93 -1.83 -9.99 7.81
N PHE A 94 -2.80 -10.07 8.72
CA PHE A 94 -3.16 -11.28 9.44
C PHE A 94 -4.68 -11.36 9.54
N VAL A 95 -5.24 -12.55 9.29
CA VAL A 95 -6.66 -12.82 9.52
C VAL A 95 -6.80 -13.40 10.92
N THR A 96 -7.51 -12.68 11.80
CA THR A 96 -7.74 -13.13 13.17
C THR A 96 -8.66 -14.36 13.21
N SER A 97 -8.71 -15.04 14.36
CA SER A 97 -9.64 -16.15 14.58
C SER A 97 -11.12 -15.75 14.47
N ALA A 98 -11.43 -14.45 14.59
CA ALA A 98 -12.76 -13.90 14.38
C ALA A 98 -13.04 -13.52 12.90
N GLY A 99 -12.10 -13.80 11.99
CA GLY A 99 -12.20 -13.50 10.56
C GLY A 99 -11.86 -12.04 10.20
N VAL A 100 -11.43 -11.21 11.15
CA VAL A 100 -11.04 -9.82 10.87
C VAL A 100 -9.71 -9.81 10.13
N VAL A 101 -9.68 -9.14 8.98
CA VAL A 101 -8.45 -8.88 8.22
C VAL A 101 -7.79 -7.66 8.85
N ARG A 102 -6.65 -7.87 9.51
CA ARG A 102 -5.87 -6.81 10.15
C ARG A 102 -4.62 -6.51 9.34
N LEU A 103 -4.42 -5.24 9.00
CA LEU A 103 -3.24 -4.74 8.31
C LEU A 103 -2.24 -4.14 9.31
N PHE A 104 -0.96 -4.39 9.07
CA PHE A 104 0.16 -3.78 9.77
C PHE A 104 0.97 -3.01 8.75
N VAL A 105 1.03 -1.69 8.91
CA VAL A 105 1.61 -0.78 7.92
C VAL A 105 2.74 -0.01 8.58
N ILE A 106 3.95 -0.14 8.05
CA ILE A 106 5.07 0.70 8.45
C ILE A 106 4.76 2.13 8.01
N ASN A 107 4.86 3.07 8.93
CA ASN A 107 4.69 4.49 8.67
C ASN A 107 5.95 5.27 9.02
N HIS A 108 6.27 6.28 8.20
CA HIS A 108 7.35 7.23 8.45
C HIS A 108 6.79 8.64 8.57
N SER A 109 7.11 9.36 9.63
CA SER A 109 6.81 10.79 9.72
C SER A 109 7.76 11.63 8.85
N LYS A 110 7.45 12.92 8.67
CA LYS A 110 8.37 13.88 8.03
C LYS A 110 9.66 14.09 8.84
N SER A 111 9.61 13.90 10.16
CA SER A 111 10.79 13.88 11.04
C SER A 111 11.53 12.54 11.03
N PHE A 112 11.11 11.60 10.17
CA PHE A 112 11.69 10.28 10.00
C PHE A 112 11.58 9.39 11.27
N GLU A 113 10.51 9.59 12.04
CA GLU A 113 10.13 8.67 13.10
C GLU A 113 9.34 7.50 12.50
N HIS A 114 9.57 6.31 13.05
CA HIS A 114 9.00 5.07 12.54
C HIS A 114 7.90 4.58 13.48
N SER A 115 6.77 4.19 12.90
CA SER A 115 5.70 3.52 13.63
C SER A 115 5.12 2.37 12.81
N VAL A 116 4.34 1.52 13.49
CA VAL A 116 3.48 0.54 12.84
C VAL A 116 2.05 0.97 13.10
N MET A 117 1.36 1.38 12.05
CA MET A 117 -0.07 1.65 12.10
C MET A 117 -0.83 0.35 11.86
N VAL A 118 -1.88 0.13 12.66
CA VAL A 118 -2.69 -1.08 12.63
C VAL A 118 -4.10 -0.70 12.21
N PHE A 119 -4.59 -1.38 11.18
CA PHE A 119 -5.93 -1.15 10.64
C PHE A 119 -6.71 -2.45 10.57
N ASP A 120 -8.02 -2.39 10.80
CA ASP A 120 -8.92 -3.48 10.47
C ASP A 120 -9.65 -3.16 9.16
N TRP A 121 -9.67 -4.13 8.23
CA TRP A 121 -10.38 -3.99 6.96
C TRP A 121 -11.86 -4.33 7.13
N ASN A 122 -12.70 -3.35 6.80
CA ASN A 122 -14.14 -3.50 6.83
C ASN A 122 -14.66 -3.94 5.45
N ARG A 123 -14.90 -5.24 5.32
CA ARG A 123 -15.41 -5.85 4.08
C ARG A 123 -16.73 -5.24 3.57
N LYS A 124 -17.57 -4.70 4.46
CA LYS A 124 -18.88 -4.18 4.07
C LYS A 124 -18.78 -2.76 3.51
N SER A 125 -17.99 -1.91 4.14
CA SER A 125 -17.83 -0.51 3.70
C SER A 125 -16.72 -0.32 2.68
N GLY A 126 -15.78 -1.27 2.60
CA GLY A 126 -14.58 -1.10 1.79
C GLY A 126 -13.63 -0.06 2.38
N GLN A 127 -13.56 0.05 3.71
CA GLN A 127 -12.77 1.06 4.43
C GLN A 127 -11.84 0.43 5.46
N LEU A 128 -10.83 1.20 5.88
CA LEU A 128 -9.88 0.82 6.92
C LEU A 128 -10.24 1.52 8.22
N ASP A 129 -10.44 0.77 9.30
CA ASP A 129 -10.68 1.32 10.63
C ASP A 129 -9.36 1.33 11.41
N LEU A 130 -8.90 2.50 11.86
CA LEU A 130 -7.68 2.63 12.64
C LEU A 130 -7.84 1.97 14.01
N VAL A 131 -6.91 1.07 14.32
CA VAL A 131 -6.83 0.35 15.60
C VAL A 131 -5.75 0.95 16.50
N LYS A 132 -4.58 1.24 15.93
CA LYS A 132 -3.40 1.75 16.66
C LYS A 132 -2.46 2.53 15.75
#